data_AF-A0A1F8VFI4-F1
#
_entry.id   AF-A0A1F8VFI4-F1
#
_cell.length_a   1.000
_cell.length_b   1.000
_cell.length_c   1.000
_cell.angle_alpha   90.00
_cell.angle_beta   90.00
_cell.angle_gamma   90.00
#
_symmetry.space_group_name_H-M   'P 1'
#
loop_
_entity.id
_entity.type
_entity.pdbx_description
1 polymer ?
#
loop_
_entity_poly.entity_id
_entity_poly.type
_entity_poly.pdbx_seq_one_letter_code
_entity_poly.pdbx_strand_id
1 'polypeptide(L)' 'MITIATFTNAAEAHRTQALLENNGIHCKLHHDLLSETETFGKIELKIDAKDVDRARDVLANAVNDTRDD' A
#
# COMPACT_ATOMS: atom_id res chain seq x y z
N MET A 1 11.80 4.20 6.35
CA MET A 1 10.51 3.85 5.70
C MET A 1 9.64 3.15 6.73
N ILE A 2 8.35 3.48 6.77
CA ILE A 2 7.36 2.97 7.74
C ILE A 2 6.29 2.19 6.97
N THR A 3 5.86 1.05 7.50
CA THR A 3 4.73 0.29 6.94
C THR A 3 3.42 1.03 7.25
N ILE A 4 2.66 1.37 6.20
CA ILE A 4 1.36 2.05 6.35
C ILE A 4 0.15 1.15 6.06
N ALA A 5 0.37 0.08 5.29
CA ALA A 5 -0.66 -0.88 4.94
C ALA A 5 -0.01 -2.24 4.69
N THR A 6 -0.78 -3.30 4.93
CA THR A 6 -0.40 -4.67 4.65
C THR A 6 -1.46 -5.34 3.81
N PHE A 7 -1.06 -5.97 2.71
CA PHE A 7 -1.95 -6.62 1.76
C PHE A 7 -1.67 -8.12 1.74
N THR A 8 -2.71 -8.93 1.59
CA THR A 8 -2.58 -10.37 1.29
C THR A 8 -2.64 -10.64 -0.21
N ASN A 9 -3.04 -9.65 -1.01
CA ASN A 9 -3.20 -9.74 -2.44
C ASN A 9 -2.20 -8.80 -3.15
N ALA A 10 -1.35 -9.37 -3.99
CA ALA A 10 -0.37 -8.62 -4.76
C ALA A 10 -1.01 -7.59 -5.68
N ALA A 11 -2.16 -7.90 -6.28
CA ALA A 11 -2.85 -6.98 -7.17
C ALA A 11 -3.30 -5.70 -6.44
N GLU A 12 -3.84 -5.84 -5.23
CA GLU A 12 -4.26 -4.70 -4.40
C GLU A 12 -3.05 -3.88 -3.93
N ALA A 13 -1.98 -4.55 -3.54
CA ALA A 13 -0.73 -3.90 -3.15
C ALA A 13 -0.14 -3.04 -4.30
N HIS A 14 -0.08 -3.59 -5.51
CA HIS A 14 0.39 -2.88 -6.70
C HIS A 14 -0.53 -1.74 -7.12
N ARG A 15 -1.85 -1.90 -7.04
CA ARG A 15 -2.80 -0.80 -7.28
C ARG A 15 -2.59 0.36 -6.31
N THR A 16 -2.41 0.03 -5.04
CA THR A 16 -2.15 1.01 -3.99
C THR A 16 -0.82 1.73 -4.20
N GLN A 17 0.22 0.98 -4.56
CA GLN A 17 1.52 1.54 -4.92
C GLN A 17 1.38 2.54 -6.09
N ALA A 18 0.73 2.13 -7.19
CA ALA A 18 0.55 2.97 -8.36
C ALA A 18 -0.24 4.25 -8.04
N LEU A 19 -1.28 4.16 -7.20
CA LEU A 19 -2.04 5.32 -6.74
C LEU A 19 -1.16 6.33 -5.99
N LEU A 20 -0.31 5.85 -5.08
CA LEU A 20 0.61 6.69 -4.33
C LEU A 20 1.67 7.32 -5.24
N GLU A 21 2.26 6.53 -6.14
CA GLU A 21 3.26 7.03 -7.10
C GLU A 21 2.66 8.08 -8.05
N ASN A 22 1.41 7.90 -8.50
CA ASN A 22 0.69 8.90 -9.30
C ASN A 22 0.44 10.21 -8.55
N ASN A 23 0.38 10.17 -7.21
CA ASN A 23 0.29 11.34 -6.34
C ASN A 23 1.66 11.93 -5.94
N GLY A 24 2.74 11.41 -6.54
CA GLY A 24 4.12 11.83 -6.28
C GLY A 24 4.72 11.26 -4.98
N ILE A 25 4.12 10.22 -4.41
CA ILE A 25 4.56 9.60 -3.15
C ILE A 25 5.37 8.35 -3.46
N HIS A 26 6.64 8.37 -3.08
CA HIS A 26 7.52 7.22 -3.30
C HIS A 26 7.24 6.12 -2.25
N CYS A 27 6.88 4.94 -2.74
CA CYS A 27 6.53 3.80 -1.91
C CYS A 27 7.17 2.50 -2.42
N LYS A 28 7.45 1.58 -1.50
CA LYS A 28 8.05 0.28 -1.80
C LYS A 28 7.18 -0.82 -1.23
N LEU A 29 6.92 -1.82 -2.05
CA LEU A 29 6.33 -3.08 -1.61
C LEU A 29 7.44 -3.98 -1.07
N HIS A 30 7.32 -4.36 0.19
CA HIS A 30 8.17 -5.35 0.82
C HIS A 30 7.35 -6.63 0.95
N HIS A 31 7.70 -7.63 0.14
CA HIS A 31 7.12 -8.95 0.28
C HIS A 31 7.97 -9.69 1.31
N ASP A 32 7.39 -10.00 2.46
CA ASP A 32 8.01 -11.01 3.31
C ASP A 32 7.75 -12.33 2.57
N LEU A 33 8.80 -12.91 2.01
CA LEU A 33 8.79 -14.29 1.51
C LEU A 33 8.63 -15.18 2.74
N LEU A 34 7.42 -15.21 3.30
CA LEU A 34 7.07 -16.14 4.35
C LEU A 34 7.45 -17.52 3.84
N SER A 35 8.37 -18.14 4.58
CA SER A 35 8.82 -19.51 4.39
C SER A 35 7.66 -20.42 4.02
N GLU A 36 7.93 -21.43 3.20
CA GLU A 36 7.06 -22.45 2.56
C GLU A 36 5.89 -23.05 3.39
N THR A 37 5.70 -22.63 4.64
CA THR A 37 4.73 -23.11 5.62
C THR A 37 3.52 -22.20 5.90
N GLU A 38 3.55 -20.91 5.54
CA GLU A 38 2.40 -20.00 5.77
C GLU A 38 1.66 -19.67 4.47
N THR A 39 0.44 -20.18 4.34
CA THR A 39 -0.40 -20.16 3.12
C THR A 39 -0.78 -18.77 2.58
N PHE A 40 -0.43 -17.68 3.28
CA PHE A 40 -0.78 -16.31 2.87
C PHE A 40 0.40 -15.36 3.10
N GLY A 41 1.18 -15.10 2.04
CA GLY A 41 2.21 -14.07 2.00
C GLY A 41 1.61 -12.69 2.32
N LYS A 42 2.23 -11.95 3.24
CA LYS A 42 1.85 -10.56 3.54
C LYS A 42 2.79 -9.62 2.79
N ILE A 43 2.21 -8.65 2.11
CA ILE A 43 2.90 -7.62 1.35
C ILE A 43 2.78 -6.32 2.12
N GLU A 44 3.88 -5.85 2.67
CA GLU A 44 3.94 -4.59 3.40
C GLU A 44 4.21 -3.42 2.44
N LEU A 45 3.36 -2.40 2.49
CA LEU A 45 3.59 -1.15 1.78
C LEU A 45 4.36 -0.18 2.70
N LYS A 46 5.63 0.03 2.36
CA LYS A 46 6.56 0.87 3.11
C LYS A 46 6.78 2.18 2.39
N ILE A 47 6.62 3.30 3.10
CA ILE A 47 6.80 4.65 2.55
C ILE A 47 7.72 5.49 3.43
N ASP A 48 8.20 6.63 2.92
CA ASP A 48 9.04 7.51 3.74
C ASP A 48 8.20 8.20 4.83
N ALA A 49 8.80 8.38 6.02
CA ALA A 49 8.09 8.93 7.18
C ALA A 49 7.52 10.34 6.90
N LYS A 50 8.21 11.13 6.06
CA LYS A 50 7.77 12.47 5.66
C LYS A 50 6.49 12.48 4.81
N ASP A 51 6.23 11.38 4.10
CA ASP A 51 5.12 11.25 3.16
C ASP A 51 3.96 10.43 3.76
N VAL A 52 4.09 9.95 5.01
CA VAL A 52 3.08 9.10 5.67
C VAL A 52 1.72 9.77 5.76
N ASP A 53 1.69 11.01 6.21
CA ASP A 53 0.44 11.75 6.40
C ASP A 53 -0.30 11.92 5.08
N ARG A 54 0.43 12.37 4.05
CA ARG A 54 -0.08 12.56 2.69
C ARG A 54 -0.51 11.25 2.03
N ALA A 55 0.20 10.16 2.26
CA ALA A 55 -0.20 8.84 1.74
C ALA A 55 -1.50 8.37 2.38
N ARG A 56 -1.67 8.56 3.69
CA ARG A 56 -2.91 8.19 4.38
C ARG A 56 -4.10 8.99 3.86
N ASP A 57 -3.90 10.28 3.59
CA ASP A 57 -4.92 11.15 3.00
C ASP A 57 -5.34 10.68 1.59
N VAL A 58 -4.37 10.42 0.70
CA VAL A 58 -4.63 9.89 -0.65
C VAL A 58 -5.40 8.56 -0.59
N LEU A 59 -5.01 7.66 0.32
CA LEU A 59 -5.68 6.37 0.50
C LEU A 59 -7.10 6.53 1.05
N ALA A 60 -7.31 7.43 2.01
CA ALA A 60 -8.63 7.73 2.54
C ALA A 60 -9.55 8.30 1.45
N ASN A 61 -9.04 9.18 0.60
CA ASN A 61 -9.80 9.77 -0.50
C ASN A 61 -10.17 8.73 -1.56
N ALA A 62 -9.24 7.84 -1.92
CA ALA A 62 -9.49 6.79 -2.91
C ALA A 62 -10.54 5.75 -2.49
N VAL A 63 -10.74 5.54 -1.17
CA VAL A 63 -11.81 4.67 -0.64
C VAL A 63 -13.17 5.38 -0.67
N ASN A 64 -13.20 6.71 -0.65
CA ASN A 64 -14.44 7.49 -0.64
C ASN A 64 -14.97 7.78 -2.05
N ASP A 65 -14.11 7.78 -3.07
CA ASP A 65 -14.48 7.97 -4.49
C ASP A 65 -15.37 6.84 -5.04
N THR A 66 -15.36 5.66 -4.42
CA THR A 66 -16.24 4.51 -4.79
C THR A 66 -17.70 4.63 -4.30
N ARG A 67 -18.12 5.79 -3.80
CA ARG A 67 -19.50 6.08 -3.36
C ARG A 67 -20.14 7.21 -4.19
N ASP A 68 -20.20 7.06 -5.51
CA ASP A 68 -21.18 7.77 -6.34
C ASP A 68 -21.31 7.06 -7.71
N ASP A 69 -22.07 5.97 -7.77
CA ASP A 69 -22.77 5.49 -8.98
C ASP A 69 -24.04 4.72 -8.59
#